data_AF-A0A1M6Z1I3-F1
#
_entry.id   AF-A0A1M6Z1I3-F1
#
_cell.length_a   1.000
_cell.length_b   1.000
_cell.length_c   1.000
_cell.angle_alpha   90.00
_cell.angle_beta   90.00
_cell.angle_gamma   90.00
#
_symmetry.space_group_name_H-M   'P 1'
#
loop_
_entity.id
_entity.type
_entity.pdbx_description
1 polymer ?
#
loop_
_entity_poly.entity_id
_entity_poly.type
_entity_poly.pdbx_seq_one_letter_code
_entity_poly.pdbx_strand_id
1 'polypeptide(L)'
;MLALSPVQPQPRVPFVAAAPAGSLEPCRIYGSVYLERDPRRRGFCFGAVYEEPEEAFADVLVFTENNKLFADKAGLWYLTEARDFADYVLFVSENRSLADFSMHFTKVRSFAGCRKN
;
A
#
# COMPACT_ATOMS: atom_id res chain seq x y z
N MET A 1 -49.39 -24.87 30.38
CA MET A 1 -48.43 -25.52 29.46
C MET A 1 -47.20 -24.63 29.38
N LEU A 2 -46.08 -25.04 29.97
CA LEU A 2 -44.80 -24.31 29.92
C LEU A 2 -43.83 -25.17 29.08
N ALA A 3 -43.42 -24.67 27.91
CA ALA A 3 -42.42 -25.31 27.07
C ALA A 3 -41.04 -24.75 27.42
N LEU A 4 -40.13 -25.61 27.88
CA LEU A 4 -38.73 -25.27 28.09
C LEU A 4 -37.96 -25.60 26.80
N SER A 5 -37.42 -24.58 26.14
CA SER A 5 -36.52 -24.75 25.00
C SER A 5 -35.13 -25.18 25.47
N PRO A 6 -34.46 -26.13 24.80
CA PRO A 6 -33.10 -26.52 25.14
C PRO A 6 -32.08 -25.49 24.63
N VAL A 7 -31.27 -24.95 25.54
CA VAL A 7 -30.07 -24.18 25.19
C VAL A 7 -29.01 -25.16 24.71
N GLN A 8 -28.66 -25.11 23.42
CA GLN A 8 -27.50 -25.82 22.90
C GLN A 8 -26.24 -24.95 23.04
N PRO A 9 -25.11 -25.49 23.54
CA PRO A 9 -23.85 -24.77 23.58
C PRO A 9 -23.28 -24.65 22.17
N GLN A 10 -23.12 -23.41 21.69
CA GLN A 10 -22.43 -23.13 20.44
C GLN A 10 -20.93 -23.46 20.59
N PRO A 11 -20.31 -24.16 19.63
CA PRO A 11 -18.88 -24.43 19.67
C PRO A 11 -18.12 -23.09 19.57
N ARG A 12 -17.35 -22.77 20.61
CA ARG A 12 -16.40 -21.65 20.60
C ARG A 12 -15.24 -22.03 19.69
N VAL A 13 -15.38 -21.74 18.40
CA VAL A 13 -14.21 -21.70 17.52
C VAL A 13 -13.28 -20.62 18.08
N PRO A 14 -11.97 -20.90 18.25
CA PRO A 14 -11.04 -19.83 18.58
C PRO A 14 -11.12 -18.81 17.47
N PHE A 15 -11.39 -17.56 17.83
CA PHE A 15 -11.24 -16.44 16.91
C PHE A 15 -9.76 -16.37 16.58
N VAL A 16 -9.36 -17.05 15.50
CA VAL A 16 -8.03 -16.86 14.92
C VAL A 16 -8.06 -15.42 14.41
N ALA A 17 -7.45 -14.52 15.19
CA ALA A 17 -7.17 -13.18 14.71
C ALA A 17 -6.50 -13.33 13.35
N ALA A 18 -7.11 -12.77 12.30
CA ALA A 18 -6.44 -12.66 11.02
C ALA A 18 -5.07 -12.03 11.31
N ALA A 19 -4.00 -12.67 10.85
CA ALA A 19 -2.69 -12.03 10.85
C ALA A 19 -2.89 -10.65 10.20
N PRO A 20 -2.27 -9.57 10.71
CA PRO A 20 -2.29 -8.30 10.01
C PRO A 20 -1.89 -8.60 8.57
N ALA A 21 -2.70 -8.15 7.59
CA ALA A 21 -2.34 -8.21 6.19
C ALA A 21 -0.88 -7.76 6.12
N GLY A 22 0.02 -8.67 5.72
CA GLY A 22 1.45 -8.49 5.91
C GLY A 22 1.85 -7.10 5.42
N SER A 23 2.49 -6.33 6.30
CA SER A 23 2.93 -4.97 6.02
C SER A 23 3.58 -4.94 4.63
N LEU A 24 2.95 -4.22 3.71
CA LEU A 24 3.42 -4.10 2.34
C LEU A 24 4.88 -3.62 2.38
N GLU A 25 5.81 -4.38 1.83
CA GLU A 25 7.24 -4.03 1.86
C GLU A 25 7.53 -2.93 0.84
N PRO A 26 7.76 -1.66 1.23
CA PRO A 26 7.81 -0.53 0.29
C PRO A 26 8.95 -0.65 -0.72
N CYS A 27 10.04 -1.27 -0.28
CA CYS A 27 11.26 -1.44 -1.06
C CYS A 27 11.12 -2.47 -2.20
N ARG A 28 10.01 -3.20 -2.26
CA ARG A 28 9.72 -4.15 -3.33
C ARG A 28 8.83 -3.56 -4.41
N ILE A 29 8.37 -2.32 -4.23
CA ILE A 29 7.53 -1.62 -5.19
C ILE A 29 8.42 -0.80 -6.11
N TYR A 30 8.46 -1.20 -7.37
CA TYR A 30 9.16 -0.55 -8.48
C TYR A 30 8.44 -0.91 -9.79
N GLY A 31 8.83 -0.30 -10.91
CA GLY A 31 8.17 -0.54 -12.20
C GLY A 31 7.09 0.49 -12.49
N SER A 32 6.05 0.11 -13.24
CA SER A 32 4.91 1.00 -13.51
C SER A 32 3.94 1.05 -12.34
N VAL A 33 3.67 2.26 -11.84
CA VAL A 33 2.78 2.49 -10.70
C VAL A 33 1.64 3.39 -11.13
N TYR A 34 0.41 2.99 -10.80
CA TYR A 34 -0.78 3.84 -10.90
C TYR A 34 -1.21 4.28 -9.51
N LEU A 35 -1.41 5.58 -9.34
CA LEU A 35 -1.89 6.17 -8.09
C LEU A 35 -3.39 6.40 -8.16
N GLU A 36 -4.15 5.56 -7.47
CA GLU A 36 -5.60 5.65 -7.37
C GLU A 36 -5.98 6.62 -6.25
N ARG A 37 -6.90 7.54 -6.54
CA ARG A 37 -7.38 8.55 -5.59
C ARG A 37 -8.88 8.41 -5.30
N ASP A 38 -9.62 7.60 -6.05
CA ASP A 38 -11.03 7.32 -5.78
C ASP A 38 -11.17 6.34 -4.58
N PRO A 39 -11.73 6.78 -3.44
CA PRO A 39 -11.88 5.93 -2.26
C PRO A 39 -12.77 4.70 -2.52
N ARG A 40 -13.68 4.77 -3.49
CA ARG A 40 -14.53 3.64 -3.88
C ARG A 40 -13.74 2.47 -4.46
N ARG A 41 -12.53 2.74 -4.94
CA ARG A 41 -11.65 1.76 -5.58
C ARG A 41 -10.55 1.24 -4.68
N ARG A 42 -10.46 1.70 -3.43
CA ARG A 42 -9.47 1.27 -2.43
C ARG A 42 -9.39 -0.26 -2.33
N GLY A 43 -10.54 -0.94 -2.30
CA GLY A 43 -10.61 -2.41 -2.19
C GLY A 43 -10.06 -3.18 -3.40
N PHE A 44 -9.77 -2.49 -4.52
CA PHE A 44 -9.17 -3.09 -5.73
C PHE A 44 -7.70 -2.69 -5.92
N CYS A 45 -7.10 -2.00 -4.96
CA CYS A 45 -5.69 -1.60 -5.00
C CYS A 45 -4.81 -2.67 -4.34
N PHE A 46 -3.54 -2.72 -4.75
CA PHE A 46 -2.54 -3.61 -4.17
C PHE A 46 -2.21 -3.24 -2.72
N GLY A 47 -2.22 -1.94 -2.42
CA GLY A 47 -2.02 -1.39 -1.08
C GLY A 47 -2.39 0.09 -1.04
N ALA A 48 -2.25 0.69 0.13
CA ALA A 48 -2.43 2.11 0.38
C ALA A 48 -1.10 2.78 0.70
N VAL A 49 -0.85 3.95 0.12
CA VAL A 49 0.34 4.76 0.32
C VAL A 49 -0.04 6.15 0.80
N TYR A 50 0.74 6.70 1.73
CA TYR A 50 0.61 8.10 2.16
C TYR A 50 1.70 8.94 1.48
N GLU A 51 1.33 10.06 0.87
CA GLU A 51 2.29 11.03 0.34
C GLU A 51 2.76 11.91 1.50
N GLU A 52 3.97 11.64 2.00
CA GLU A 52 4.57 12.35 3.12
C GLU A 52 5.10 13.71 2.65
N PRO A 53 4.73 14.83 3.30
CA PRO A 53 5.23 16.15 2.92
C PRO A 53 6.74 16.32 3.12
N GLU A 54 7.30 15.68 4.14
CA GLU A 54 8.70 15.82 4.52
C GLU A 54 9.49 14.56 4.17
N GLU A 55 10.53 14.71 3.35
CA GLU A 55 11.42 13.62 2.93
C GLU A 55 11.95 12.79 4.11
N ALA A 56 12.13 13.44 5.27
CA ALA A 56 12.69 12.82 6.47
C ALA A 56 11.81 11.73 7.10
N PHE A 57 10.50 11.71 6.83
CA PHE A 57 9.55 10.78 7.44
C PHE A 57 8.98 9.74 6.47
N ALA A 58 9.41 9.78 5.21
CA ALA A 58 9.01 8.81 4.20
C ALA A 58 9.75 7.48 4.38
N ASP A 59 9.02 6.37 4.25
CA ASP A 59 9.62 5.03 4.25
C ASP A 59 10.42 4.80 2.95
N VAL A 60 9.93 5.34 1.83
CA VAL A 60 10.58 5.28 0.52
C VAL A 60 10.61 6.65 -0.17
N LEU A 61 11.76 7.00 -0.73
CA LEU A 61 11.89 8.14 -1.62
C LEU A 61 11.69 7.70 -3.06
N VAL A 62 10.77 8.36 -3.75
CA VAL A 62 10.37 8.01 -5.10
C VAL A 62 10.91 9.03 -6.09
N PHE A 63 11.70 8.57 -7.04
CA PHE A 63 12.04 9.34 -8.23
C PHE A 63 11.20 8.83 -9.40
N THR A 64 10.52 9.75 -10.07
CA THR A 64 9.70 9.42 -11.24
C THR A 64 10.58 9.31 -12.48
N GLU A 65 10.65 8.09 -13.01
CA GLU A 65 11.29 7.80 -14.27
C GLU A 65 10.40 8.16 -15.45
N ASN A 66 11.00 8.65 -16.53
CA ASN A 66 10.29 8.94 -17.78
C ASN A 66 10.17 7.71 -18.69
N ASN A 67 10.87 6.62 -18.37
CA ASN A 67 10.87 5.38 -19.14
C ASN A 67 10.72 4.18 -18.20
N LYS A 68 9.72 3.32 -18.45
CA LYS A 68 9.42 2.13 -17.65
C LYS A 68 10.64 1.21 -17.48
N LEU A 69 11.54 1.13 -18.46
CA LEU A 69 12.74 0.28 -18.40
C LEU A 69 13.73 0.67 -17.29
N PHE A 70 13.67 1.92 -16.81
CA PHE A 70 14.55 2.41 -15.73
C PHE A 70 13.90 2.37 -14.35
N ALA A 71 12.62 2.00 -14.27
CA ALA A 71 11.92 1.77 -13.01
C ALA A 71 12.23 0.35 -12.49
N ASP A 72 13.51 0.02 -12.33
CA ASP A 72 14.01 -1.35 -12.12
C ASP A 72 14.44 -1.63 -10.66
N LYS A 73 14.34 -0.63 -9.78
CA LYS A 73 14.80 -0.68 -8.38
C LYS A 73 13.85 0.05 -7.45
N ALA A 74 13.95 -0.28 -6.17
CA ALA A 74 13.23 0.40 -5.09
C ALA A 74 13.30 1.92 -5.23
N GLY A 75 12.15 2.59 -5.13
CA GLY A 75 12.05 4.04 -5.25
C GLY A 75 12.18 4.59 -6.68
N LEU A 76 12.41 3.77 -7.70
CA LEU A 76 12.34 4.19 -9.10
C LEU A 76 11.00 3.77 -9.69
N TRP A 77 10.09 4.73 -9.85
CA TRP A 77 8.73 4.47 -10.32
C TRP A 77 8.51 5.13 -11.67
N TYR A 78 7.83 4.42 -12.57
CA TYR A 78 7.23 5.01 -13.76
C TYR A 78 5.74 5.22 -13.50
N LEU A 79 5.31 6.47 -13.37
CA LEU A 79 3.90 6.77 -13.14
C LEU A 79 3.12 6.60 -14.45
N THR A 80 2.09 5.75 -14.42
CA THR A 80 1.20 5.54 -15.56
C THR A 80 -0.20 6.05 -15.24
N GLU A 81 -0.88 6.57 -16.26
CA GLU A 81 -2.31 6.93 -16.18
C GLU A 81 -3.23 5.75 -16.53
N ALA A 82 -2.66 4.67 -17.08
CA ALA A 82 -3.42 3.50 -17.51
C ALA A 82 -3.32 2.40 -16.45
N ARG A 83 -4.31 2.36 -15.56
CA ARG A 83 -4.39 1.43 -14.42
C ARG A 83 -4.12 -0.03 -14.79
N ASP A 84 -4.65 -0.49 -15.91
CA ASP A 84 -4.56 -1.91 -16.32
C ASP A 84 -3.16 -2.31 -16.81
N PHE A 85 -2.26 -1.35 -17.04
CA PHE A 85 -0.85 -1.59 -17.42
C PHE A 85 0.13 -1.29 -16.28
N ALA A 86 -0.37 -0.96 -15.09
CA ALA A 86 0.46 -0.76 -13.92
C ALA A 86 0.87 -2.12 -13.33
N ASP A 87 2.16 -2.25 -12.99
CA ASP A 87 2.64 -3.38 -12.21
C ASP A 87 2.07 -3.32 -10.78
N TYR A 88 1.85 -2.10 -10.26
CA TYR A 88 1.20 -1.85 -8.99
C TYR A 88 0.16 -0.74 -9.06
N VAL A 89 -1.01 -0.97 -8.47
CA VAL A 89 -2.06 0.04 -8.26
C VAL A 89 -2.08 0.38 -6.77
N LEU A 90 -1.71 1.60 -6.41
CA LEU A 90 -1.66 2.04 -5.01
C LEU A 90 -2.74 3.09 -4.75
N PHE A 91 -3.51 2.90 -3.69
CA PHE A 91 -4.46 3.91 -3.23
C PHE A 91 -3.71 5.00 -2.45
N VAL A 92 -3.84 6.25 -2.86
CA VAL A 92 -3.28 7.39 -2.13
C VAL A 92 -4.21 7.73 -0.96
N SER A 93 -3.79 7.39 0.25
CA SER A 93 -4.50 7.71 1.48
C SER A 93 -4.21 9.15 1.90
N GLU A 94 -5.23 9.87 2.36
CA GLU A 94 -5.07 11.18 3.01
C GLU A 94 -4.66 11.05 4.48
N ASN A 95 -4.80 9.85 5.07
CA ASN A 95 -4.44 9.58 6.46
C ASN A 95 -3.28 8.59 6.52
N ARG A 96 -2.15 9.03 7.07
CA ARG A 96 -0.94 8.22 7.26
C ARG A 96 -1.20 6.93 8.04
N SER A 97 -2.09 6.97 9.04
CA SER A 97 -2.43 5.80 9.88
C SER A 97 -3.22 4.72 9.14
N LEU A 98 -3.76 5.05 7.96
CA LEU A 98 -4.53 4.12 7.12
C LEU A 98 -3.75 3.63 5.89
N ALA A 99 -2.52 4.10 5.71
CA ALA A 99 -1.62 3.67 4.66
C ALA A 99 -0.75 2.49 5.16
N ASP A 100 -0.34 1.64 4.22
CA ASP A 100 0.59 0.55 4.52
C ASP A 100 2.04 1.08 4.66
N PHE A 101 2.35 2.18 3.99
CA PHE A 101 3.64 2.87 4.06
C PHE A 101 3.53 4.33 3.58
N SER A 102 4.55 5.14 3.86
CA SER A 102 4.68 6.50 3.35
C SER A 102 5.74 6.62 2.26
N MET A 103 5.49 7.50 1.29
CA MET A 103 6.44 7.85 0.23
C MET A 103 6.59 9.35 0.10
N HIS A 104 7.73 9.80 -0.41
CA HIS A 104 7.95 11.20 -0.78
C HIS A 104 8.62 11.27 -2.15
N PHE A 105 8.14 12.17 -3.02
CA PHE A 105 8.75 12.38 -4.32
C PHE A 105 10.03 13.18 -4.20
N THR A 106 11.14 12.65 -4.71
CA THR A 106 12.40 13.36 -4.82
C THR A 106 12.69 13.73 -6.27
N LYS A 107 13.32 14.89 -6.47
CA LYS A 107 13.82 15.33 -7.79
C LYS A 107 15.20 14.77 -8.10
N VAL A 108 15.86 14.13 -7.13
CA VAL A 108 17.23 13.64 -7.25
C VAL A 108 17.22 12.13 -7.28
N ARG A 109 17.48 11.55 -8.46
CA ARG A 109 17.45 10.09 -8.69
C ARG A 109 18.32 9.30 -7.71
N SER A 110 19.49 9.81 -7.34
CA SER A 110 20.41 9.12 -6.42
C SER A 110 19.90 9.03 -4.99
N PHE A 111 18.86 9.79 -4.62
CA PHE A 111 18.21 9.71 -3.31
C PHE A 111 17.04 8.73 -3.29
N ALA A 112 16.60 8.26 -4.46
CA ALA A 112 15.51 7.31 -4.56
C ALA A 112 15.87 5.97 -3.89
N GLY A 113 14.87 5.37 -3.26
CA GLY A 113 14.98 4.10 -2.58
C GLY A 113 14.49 4.16 -1.14
N CYS A 114 14.61 3.02 -0.47
CA CYS A 114 14.28 2.94 0.94
C CYS A 114 15.38 3.51 1.80
N ARG A 115 14.99 4.18 2.88
CA ARG A 115 15.92 4.48 3.95
C ARG A 115 16.31 3.18 4.64
N LYS A 116 17.62 2.93 4.70
CA LYS A 116 18.16 1.87 5.57
C LYS A 116 18.09 2.39 7.00
N ASN A 117 17.30 1.72 7.83
CA ASN A 117 17.46 1.79 9.27
C ASN A 117 18.74 1.04 9.68
#